data_AF-A0A7K4T2V7-F1
#
_entry.id   AF-A0A7K4T2V7-F1
#
_cell.length_a   1.000
_cell.length_b   1.000
_cell.length_c   1.000
_cell.angle_alpha   90.00
_cell.angle_beta   90.00
_cell.angle_gamma   90.00
#
_symmetry.space_group_name_H-M   'P 1'
#
loop_
_entity.id
_entity.type
_entity.pdbx_description
1 polymer ?
#
loop_
_entity_poly.entity_id
_entity_poly.type
_entity_poly.pdbx_seq_one_letter_code
_entity_poly.pdbx_strand_id
1 'polypeptide(L)'
;RMRTLAWLGIASLCLGAAWAVPDKEERRKAEKLKADLALYEHVDLDNYDLTLDNYGEILDLSNYEDLYDYSDLAPKIEVGTLAPRPKDPAALPNLGTTAETPKLQPVTTAGPVHPAPIPTQGECRPLALPSCLLCLCIGTSVYCDDADLEHIPPLPPETTYLYARFNRISAIRASDFTGLKKLKRIDLTSNFISWADVDAFRLLPSLQELILPENRLTALPELPRSIIRLDARLNRIPSTGLQPEAFRDLKQLQFLHLSDNQLDHIPAPLPKSLRSLHLQNNNIQTMHEDTFCDSQDHSQIRRALEDIRLDGNPINLSLFPNAYFCLPRLPTGRFF
;
A
#
# COMPACT_ATOMS: atom_id res chain seq x y z
N ARG A 1 35.13 76.82 56.97
CA ARG A 1 34.81 78.24 56.65
C ARG A 1 34.04 78.28 55.32
N MET A 2 32.80 78.78 55.36
CA MET A 2 31.96 79.43 54.30
C MET A 2 31.97 78.87 52.86
N ARG A 3 30.87 78.29 52.34
CA ARG A 3 29.75 78.92 51.55
C ARG A 3 30.28 79.70 50.32
N THR A 4 29.92 79.44 49.04
CA THR A 4 28.58 79.30 48.40
C THR A 4 28.64 78.72 46.96
N LEU A 5 27.60 77.95 46.54
CA LEU A 5 26.79 77.96 45.28
C LEU A 5 27.45 78.28 43.90
N ALA A 6 27.10 77.70 42.73
CA ALA A 6 26.11 76.73 42.25
C ALA A 6 26.36 76.38 40.75
N TRP A 7 26.06 75.13 40.35
CA TRP A 7 25.35 74.63 39.12
C TRP A 7 25.80 75.11 37.72
N LEU A 8 26.03 74.28 36.68
CA LEU A 8 25.38 73.05 36.19
C LEU A 8 26.37 72.15 35.39
N GLY A 9 26.15 70.83 35.40
CA GLY A 9 26.75 69.84 34.49
C GLY A 9 26.14 69.88 33.07
N ILE A 10 26.45 69.05 32.08
CA ILE A 10 27.05 67.71 31.99
C ILE A 10 27.62 67.59 30.55
N ALA A 11 28.84 67.08 30.37
CA ALA A 11 29.28 66.41 29.14
C ALA A 11 30.60 65.65 29.42
N SER A 12 30.52 64.34 29.66
CA SER A 12 31.72 63.50 29.73
C SER A 12 31.48 62.14 29.07
N LEU A 13 32.25 61.95 28.00
CA LEU A 13 32.92 60.75 27.48
C LEU A 13 32.34 59.37 27.79
N CYS A 14 32.19 58.56 26.73
CA CYS A 14 33.08 57.43 26.46
C CYS A 14 32.90 56.86 25.03
N LEU A 15 33.95 56.94 24.20
CA LEU A 15 34.28 55.93 23.18
C LEU A 15 34.46 54.59 23.91
N GLY A 16 34.07 53.41 23.42
CA GLY A 16 34.01 52.91 22.06
C GLY A 16 34.59 51.50 22.10
N ALA A 17 33.93 50.57 22.78
CA ALA A 17 34.20 49.14 22.67
C ALA A 17 33.19 48.56 21.67
N ALA A 18 33.65 48.31 20.45
CA ALA A 18 32.88 47.70 19.39
C ALA A 18 32.50 46.26 19.78
N TRP A 19 31.26 46.05 20.20
CA TRP A 19 30.61 44.74 20.14
C TRP A 19 29.94 44.65 18.78
N ALA A 20 30.47 43.80 17.91
CA ALA A 20 29.80 43.38 16.70
C ALA A 20 28.46 42.75 17.08
N VAL A 21 27.36 43.39 16.68
CA VAL A 21 26.01 42.83 16.77
C VAL A 21 25.92 41.73 15.69
N PRO A 22 25.61 40.47 16.03
CA PRO A 22 25.50 39.42 15.03
C PRO A 22 24.30 39.68 14.12
N ASP A 23 24.49 39.38 12.83
CA ASP A 23 23.53 39.62 11.76
C ASP A 23 22.19 38.93 12.06
N LYS A 24 21.10 39.54 11.60
CA LYS A 24 19.70 39.16 11.87
C LYS A 24 19.40 37.72 11.42
N GLU A 25 20.20 37.19 10.51
CA GLU A 25 20.12 35.85 9.95
C GLU A 25 20.76 34.78 10.87
N GLU A 26 21.83 35.11 11.59
CA GLU A 26 22.43 34.21 12.60
C GLU A 26 21.55 34.09 13.84
N ARG A 27 20.90 35.18 14.27
CA ARG A 27 19.92 35.13 15.38
C ARG A 27 18.73 34.22 15.05
N ARG A 28 18.21 34.28 13.82
CA ARG A 28 17.14 33.37 13.35
C ARG A 28 17.58 31.92 13.30
N LYS A 29 18.83 31.63 12.89
CA LYS A 29 19.37 30.26 12.89
C LYS A 29 19.57 29.73 14.31
N ALA A 30 20.05 30.56 15.24
CA ALA A 30 20.20 30.18 16.65
C ALA A 30 18.86 29.98 17.36
N GLU A 31 17.84 30.79 17.04
CA GLU A 31 16.47 30.62 17.54
C GLU A 31 15.81 29.36 16.98
N LYS A 32 16.03 29.03 15.70
CA LYS A 32 15.54 27.79 15.10
C LYS A 32 16.19 26.54 15.71
N LEU A 33 17.51 26.58 15.94
CA LEU A 33 18.22 25.48 16.60
C LEU A 33 17.79 25.28 18.07
N LYS A 34 17.46 26.36 18.79
CA LYS A 34 16.89 26.28 20.15
C LYS A 34 15.45 25.75 20.18
N ALA A 35 14.65 26.05 19.17
CA ALA A 35 13.30 25.49 19.04
C ALA A 35 13.34 23.98 18.74
N ASP A 36 14.26 23.55 17.88
CA ASP A 36 14.44 22.12 17.56
C ASP A 36 15.01 21.32 18.76
N LEU A 37 15.85 21.92 19.61
CA LEU A 37 16.33 21.28 20.85
C LEU A 37 15.25 21.18 21.93
N ALA A 38 14.36 22.18 22.06
CA ALA A 38 13.28 22.16 23.04
C ALA A 38 12.18 21.13 22.70
N LEU A 39 12.10 20.69 21.44
CA LEU A 39 11.20 19.62 21.02
C LEU A 39 11.66 18.23 21.51
N TYR A 40 12.93 18.10 21.91
CA TYR A 40 13.51 16.81 22.31
C TYR A 40 13.50 16.55 23.83
N GLU A 41 13.07 17.51 24.66
CA GLU A 41 13.12 17.38 26.13
C GLU A 41 11.78 17.05 26.81
N HIS A 42 10.69 16.84 26.05
CA HIS A 42 9.38 16.43 26.59
C HIS A 42 8.83 15.20 25.87
N VAL A 43 9.53 14.08 26.00
CA VAL A 43 8.94 12.75 25.77
C VAL A 43 8.73 12.12 27.15
N ASP A 44 7.50 12.19 27.66
CA ASP A 44 7.04 11.40 28.80
C ASP A 44 7.09 9.92 28.40
N LEU A 45 8.10 9.21 28.89
CA LEU A 45 8.18 7.76 28.78
C LEU A 45 7.28 7.14 29.85
N ASP A 46 5.98 7.06 29.54
CA ASP A 46 5.07 6.23 30.30
C ASP A 46 5.48 4.75 30.18
N ASN A 47 5.54 4.11 31.34
CA ASN A 47 6.01 2.76 31.58
C ASN A 47 5.06 1.72 30.92
N TYR A 48 5.39 1.26 29.71
CA TYR A 48 4.64 0.18 29.04
C TYR A 48 5.27 -1.19 29.34
N ASP A 49 4.50 -2.01 30.07
CA ASP A 49 4.81 -3.41 30.36
C ASP A 49 4.61 -4.26 29.09
N LEU A 50 5.69 -4.90 28.62
CA LEU A 50 5.71 -5.67 27.38
C LEU A 50 5.21 -7.10 27.64
N THR A 51 3.98 -7.41 27.21
CA THR A 51 3.44 -8.77 27.21
C THR A 51 3.44 -9.38 25.80
N LEU A 52 3.55 -10.71 25.73
CA LEU A 52 3.72 -11.50 24.50
C LEU A 52 2.56 -11.33 23.49
N ASP A 53 1.42 -10.81 23.96
CA ASP A 53 0.21 -10.62 23.15
C ASP A 53 0.19 -9.31 22.36
N ASN A 54 1.12 -8.37 22.63
CA ASN A 54 1.11 -7.03 22.04
C ASN A 54 2.32 -6.70 21.13
N TYR A 55 3.14 -7.70 20.79
CA TYR A 55 4.38 -7.51 20.02
C TYR A 55 4.14 -7.14 18.54
N GLY A 56 2.89 -7.22 18.06
CA GLY A 56 2.51 -6.96 16.67
C GLY A 56 2.01 -5.54 16.36
N GLU A 57 1.71 -4.71 17.36
CA GLU A 57 1.12 -3.37 17.15
C GLU A 57 2.14 -2.20 17.18
N ILE A 58 3.44 -2.48 17.36
CA ILE A 58 4.48 -1.42 17.54
C ILE A 58 5.55 -1.45 16.43
N LEU A 59 5.25 -2.01 15.26
CA LEU A 59 6.12 -1.89 14.08
C LEU A 59 5.35 -1.29 12.91
N ASP A 60 5.19 0.04 12.96
CA ASP A 60 4.78 0.83 11.79
C ASP A 60 5.97 0.92 10.82
N LEU A 61 6.02 -0.05 9.90
CA LEU A 61 7.04 -0.15 8.86
C LEU A 61 6.85 0.85 7.71
N SER A 62 5.89 1.78 7.80
CA SER A 62 5.65 2.79 6.75
C SER A 62 6.74 3.86 6.63
N ASN A 63 7.71 3.88 7.55
CA ASN A 63 8.83 4.84 7.57
C ASN A 63 10.18 4.23 7.12
N TYR A 64 10.20 2.99 6.60
CA TYR A 64 11.45 2.29 6.24
C TYR A 64 11.81 2.38 4.73
N GLU A 65 11.32 3.39 4.02
CA GLU A 65 11.64 3.63 2.59
C GLU A 65 12.63 4.79 2.35
N ASP A 66 13.42 5.19 3.34
CA ASP A 66 14.59 6.04 3.09
C ASP A 66 15.80 5.17 2.72
N LEU A 67 15.99 4.99 1.41
CA LEU A 67 17.04 4.23 0.75
C LEU A 67 18.43 4.86 1.03
N TYR A 68 19.15 4.37 2.04
CA TYR A 68 20.56 4.74 2.24
C TYR A 68 21.44 4.07 1.18
N ASP A 69 22.14 4.88 0.37
CA ASP A 69 23.12 4.44 -0.62
C ASP A 69 24.40 3.93 0.06
N TYR A 70 24.53 2.61 0.17
CA TYR A 70 25.70 1.93 0.75
C TYR A 70 26.80 1.63 -0.29
N SER A 71 26.81 2.31 -1.45
CA SER A 71 27.78 2.06 -2.52
C SER A 71 29.24 2.40 -2.15
N ASP A 72 29.48 3.11 -1.05
CA ASP A 72 30.81 3.61 -0.66
C ASP A 72 31.53 2.78 0.42
N LEU A 73 30.95 1.68 0.91
CA LEU A 73 31.52 0.89 2.03
C LEU A 73 31.98 -0.54 1.68
N ALA A 74 32.10 -0.89 0.41
CA ALA A 74 32.68 -2.19 0.03
C ALA A 74 34.23 -2.17 0.13
N PRO A 75 34.88 -2.95 1.01
CA PRO A 75 36.32 -3.11 0.97
C PRO A 75 36.73 -3.84 -0.32
N LYS A 76 37.72 -3.29 -1.03
CA LYS A 76 38.34 -3.94 -2.20
C LYS A 76 38.97 -5.28 -1.77
N ILE A 77 38.42 -6.38 -2.27
CA ILE A 77 39.03 -7.70 -2.14
C ILE A 77 40.16 -7.81 -3.18
N GLU A 78 41.40 -7.84 -2.72
CA GLU A 78 42.55 -8.22 -3.55
C GLU A 78 42.53 -9.73 -3.79
N VAL A 79 42.51 -10.14 -5.06
CA VAL A 79 42.49 -11.54 -5.48
C VAL A 79 43.87 -12.17 -5.29
N GLY A 80 44.02 -12.91 -4.20
CA GLY A 80 45.15 -13.80 -3.96
C GLY A 80 45.08 -15.09 -4.78
N THR A 81 46.24 -15.54 -5.24
CA THR A 81 46.48 -16.56 -6.26
C THR A 81 46.07 -17.99 -5.86
N LEU A 82 45.64 -18.76 -6.88
CA LEU A 82 45.21 -20.17 -6.87
C LEU A 82 46.13 -21.13 -6.11
N ALA A 83 45.54 -21.98 -5.25
CA ALA A 83 46.16 -23.21 -4.75
C ALA A 83 45.63 -24.45 -5.53
N PRO A 84 46.44 -25.51 -5.74
CA PRO A 84 46.17 -26.56 -6.72
C PRO A 84 45.24 -27.67 -6.22
N ARG A 85 44.57 -28.34 -7.16
CA ARG A 85 43.69 -29.50 -6.94
C ARG A 85 44.45 -30.74 -6.42
N PRO A 86 43.91 -31.49 -5.44
CA PRO A 86 44.38 -32.84 -5.14
C PRO A 86 43.89 -33.84 -6.20
N LYS A 87 44.78 -34.75 -6.60
CA LYS A 87 44.58 -35.85 -7.56
C LYS A 87 44.05 -37.11 -6.86
N ASP A 88 42.91 -37.62 -7.35
CA ASP A 88 42.38 -39.00 -7.48
C ASP A 88 42.45 -40.01 -6.28
N PRO A 89 41.83 -41.22 -6.36
CA PRO A 89 40.66 -41.55 -5.54
C PRO A 89 40.86 -42.81 -4.67
N ALA A 90 40.44 -42.79 -3.41
CA ALA A 90 40.46 -43.99 -2.57
C ALA A 90 39.06 -44.63 -2.48
N ALA A 91 38.98 -45.86 -2.98
CA ALA A 91 37.81 -46.73 -2.99
C ALA A 91 37.39 -47.19 -1.57
N LEU A 92 36.09 -47.39 -1.38
CA LEU A 92 35.50 -48.15 -0.27
C LEU A 92 34.45 -49.13 -0.84
N PRO A 93 34.20 -50.26 -0.15
CA PRO A 93 33.99 -51.55 -0.80
C PRO A 93 32.52 -51.95 -0.97
N ASN A 94 32.32 -52.85 -1.93
CA ASN A 94 31.10 -53.60 -2.18
C ASN A 94 30.62 -54.38 -0.95
N LEU A 95 29.33 -54.27 -0.63
CA LEU A 95 28.58 -55.32 0.03
C LEU A 95 27.25 -55.50 -0.71
N GLY A 96 27.18 -56.52 -1.55
CA GLY A 96 25.92 -57.02 -2.09
C GLY A 96 25.37 -58.10 -1.18
N THR A 97 24.06 -58.09 -0.94
CA THR A 97 23.23 -59.31 -0.89
C THR A 97 21.73 -58.95 -0.93
N THR A 98 21.11 -59.34 -2.03
CA THR A 98 19.76 -59.92 -2.20
C THR A 98 18.72 -59.76 -1.08
N ALA A 99 17.55 -59.17 -1.42
CA ALA A 99 16.27 -59.59 -0.85
C ALA A 99 15.12 -59.39 -1.88
N GLU A 100 14.28 -60.41 -1.94
CA GLU A 100 13.29 -60.77 -2.96
C GLU A 100 12.09 -59.82 -3.15
N THR A 101 11.60 -59.77 -4.39
CA THR A 101 10.26 -59.32 -4.79
C THR A 101 9.17 -60.29 -4.32
N PRO A 102 8.06 -59.86 -3.69
CA PRO A 102 6.93 -60.75 -3.45
C PRO A 102 6.03 -60.84 -4.69
N LYS A 103 5.92 -62.06 -5.24
CA LYS A 103 4.87 -62.45 -6.20
C LYS A 103 3.55 -62.66 -5.44
N LEU A 104 2.47 -62.01 -5.89
CA LEU A 104 1.11 -62.33 -5.46
C LEU A 104 0.64 -63.65 -6.10
N GLN A 105 0.02 -64.51 -5.29
CA GLN A 105 -0.72 -65.68 -5.74
C GLN A 105 -2.22 -65.35 -5.92
N PRO A 106 -2.93 -65.99 -6.86
CA PRO A 106 -4.35 -65.78 -7.09
C PRO A 106 -5.20 -66.66 -6.15
N VAL A 107 -6.27 -66.11 -5.59
CA VAL A 107 -7.31 -66.85 -4.86
C VAL A 107 -8.55 -66.96 -5.73
N THR A 108 -9.09 -68.17 -5.77
CA THR A 108 -10.22 -68.65 -6.56
C THR A 108 -11.60 -68.20 -6.06
N THR A 109 -12.51 -68.14 -7.04
CA THR A 109 -13.95 -67.81 -7.09
C THR A 109 -14.90 -68.50 -6.09
N ALA A 110 -15.94 -67.79 -5.62
CA ALA A 110 -17.37 -68.05 -5.97
C ALA A 110 -18.38 -67.19 -5.14
N GLY A 111 -19.36 -66.57 -5.83
CA GLY A 111 -20.72 -66.33 -5.29
C GLY A 111 -21.18 -64.86 -5.13
N PRO A 112 -22.37 -64.45 -5.65
CA PRO A 112 -22.67 -63.05 -5.99
C PRO A 112 -23.42 -62.29 -4.89
N VAL A 113 -23.07 -61.02 -4.69
CA VAL A 113 -23.89 -60.06 -3.92
C VAL A 113 -24.18 -58.86 -4.81
N HIS A 114 -25.46 -58.53 -4.92
CA HIS A 114 -26.01 -57.48 -5.78
C HIS A 114 -25.44 -56.08 -5.44
N PRO A 115 -25.37 -55.17 -6.43
CA PRO A 115 -24.72 -53.87 -6.28
C PRO A 115 -25.56 -52.91 -5.43
N ALA A 116 -24.95 -52.36 -4.39
CA ALA A 116 -25.48 -51.19 -3.69
C ALA A 116 -25.30 -49.93 -4.57
N PRO A 117 -26.17 -48.92 -4.44
CA PRO A 117 -26.24 -47.81 -5.39
C PRO A 117 -25.00 -46.91 -5.30
N ILE A 118 -24.46 -46.59 -6.48
CA ILE A 118 -23.47 -45.54 -6.67
C ILE A 118 -24.15 -44.20 -6.32
N PRO A 119 -23.63 -43.39 -5.37
CA PRO A 119 -24.00 -41.99 -5.30
C PRO A 119 -23.38 -41.32 -6.52
N THR A 120 -24.21 -41.06 -7.51
CA THR A 120 -23.90 -40.15 -8.61
C THR A 120 -23.77 -38.73 -8.04
N GLN A 121 -22.84 -37.97 -8.62
CA GLN A 121 -22.56 -36.55 -8.37
C GLN A 121 -21.66 -36.25 -7.16
N GLY A 122 -20.40 -36.69 -7.26
CA GLY A 122 -19.28 -35.88 -6.80
C GLY A 122 -18.58 -35.32 -8.01
N GLU A 123 -18.94 -34.10 -8.44
CA GLU A 123 -18.00 -33.32 -9.24
C GLU A 123 -16.70 -33.27 -8.44
N CYS A 124 -15.64 -33.87 -8.98
CA CYS A 124 -14.30 -33.74 -8.45
C CYS A 124 -13.91 -32.27 -8.67
N ARG A 125 -14.31 -31.39 -7.74
CA ARG A 125 -13.66 -30.09 -7.60
C ARG A 125 -12.17 -30.41 -7.44
N PRO A 126 -11.27 -29.74 -8.17
CA PRO A 126 -9.84 -29.93 -7.96
C PRO A 126 -9.62 -29.78 -6.46
N LEU A 127 -9.00 -30.80 -5.84
CA LEU A 127 -8.78 -30.86 -4.40
C LEU A 127 -8.20 -29.52 -3.96
N ALA A 128 -9.07 -28.70 -3.37
CA ALA A 128 -8.76 -27.39 -2.82
C ALA A 128 -7.84 -27.65 -1.63
N LEU A 129 -6.54 -27.68 -1.90
CA LEU A 129 -5.54 -27.74 -0.85
C LEU A 129 -5.78 -26.54 0.07
N PRO A 130 -5.82 -26.75 1.40
CA PRO A 130 -5.92 -25.65 2.34
C PRO A 130 -4.87 -24.59 2.00
N SER A 131 -5.29 -23.34 1.85
CA SER A 131 -4.38 -22.22 1.58
C SER A 131 -3.21 -22.17 2.56
N CYS A 132 -3.41 -22.57 3.81
CA CYS A 132 -2.34 -22.63 4.83
C CYS A 132 -1.28 -23.74 4.62
N LEU A 133 -1.41 -24.58 3.59
CA LEU A 133 -0.33 -25.49 3.16
C LEU A 133 0.58 -24.84 2.11
N LEU A 134 0.05 -23.86 1.37
CA LEU A 134 0.76 -23.12 0.31
C LEU A 134 1.25 -21.77 0.83
N CYS A 135 0.56 -21.22 1.83
CA CYS A 135 0.73 -19.89 2.38
C CYS A 135 0.94 -19.96 3.90
N LEU A 136 1.51 -18.90 4.46
CA LEU A 136 1.68 -18.75 5.90
C LEU A 136 0.42 -18.13 6.52
N CYS A 137 -0.24 -18.87 7.41
CA CYS A 137 -1.41 -18.40 8.14
C CYS A 137 -1.02 -18.02 9.59
N ILE A 138 -1.19 -16.75 9.96
CA ILE A 138 -0.93 -16.25 11.32
C ILE A 138 -2.19 -15.53 11.83
N GLY A 139 -2.82 -16.10 12.86
CA GLY A 139 -4.10 -15.59 13.36
C GLY A 139 -5.18 -15.65 12.28
N THR A 140 -5.73 -14.49 11.92
CA THR A 140 -6.71 -14.34 10.83
C THR A 140 -6.11 -13.80 9.53
N SER A 141 -4.77 -13.74 9.45
CA SER A 141 -4.04 -13.24 8.28
C SER A 141 -3.48 -14.39 7.46
N VAL A 142 -3.59 -14.29 6.14
CA VAL A 142 -3.04 -15.26 5.17
C VAL A 142 -1.99 -14.55 4.32
N TYR A 143 -0.75 -15.01 4.40
CA TYR A 143 0.40 -14.49 3.67
C TYR A 143 0.84 -15.48 2.61
N CYS A 144 0.59 -15.13 1.36
CA CYS A 144 0.89 -15.90 0.15
C CYS A 144 1.86 -15.13 -0.77
N ASP A 145 2.68 -14.22 -0.24
CA ASP A 145 3.61 -13.45 -1.06
C ASP A 145 4.63 -14.38 -1.74
N ASP A 146 4.91 -14.15 -3.03
CA ASP A 146 5.90 -14.89 -3.82
C ASP A 146 5.74 -16.43 -3.76
N ALA A 147 4.49 -16.90 -3.80
CA ALA A 147 4.14 -18.32 -3.73
C ALA A 147 3.83 -18.94 -5.11
N ASP A 148 4.24 -18.26 -6.19
CA ASP A 148 3.97 -18.62 -7.59
C ASP A 148 2.48 -18.91 -7.88
N LEU A 149 1.56 -18.24 -7.17
CA LEU A 149 0.13 -18.46 -7.32
C LEU A 149 -0.38 -17.95 -8.67
N GLU A 150 -1.07 -18.80 -9.42
CA GLU A 150 -1.78 -18.40 -10.65
C GLU A 150 -3.24 -18.00 -10.38
N HIS A 151 -3.79 -18.44 -9.25
CA HIS A 151 -5.17 -18.19 -8.81
C HIS A 151 -5.22 -17.96 -7.30
N ILE A 152 -6.25 -17.26 -6.82
CA ILE A 152 -6.48 -17.09 -5.39
C ILE A 152 -6.87 -18.45 -4.79
N PRO A 153 -6.11 -18.99 -3.82
CA PRO A 153 -6.43 -20.28 -3.20
C PRO A 153 -7.66 -20.15 -2.29
N PRO A 154 -8.34 -21.26 -1.95
CA PRO A 154 -9.48 -21.22 -1.05
C PRO A 154 -9.06 -20.75 0.35
N LEU A 155 -9.62 -19.64 0.79
CA LEU A 155 -9.25 -18.96 2.03
C LEU A 155 -10.08 -19.46 3.22
N PRO A 156 -9.52 -19.49 4.45
CA PRO A 156 -10.28 -19.78 5.65
C PRO A 156 -11.43 -18.76 5.85
N PRO A 157 -12.62 -19.18 6.31
CA PRO A 157 -13.76 -18.27 6.50
C PRO A 157 -13.51 -17.10 7.45
N GLU A 158 -12.55 -17.28 8.38
CA GLU A 158 -12.16 -16.31 9.40
C GLU A 158 -11.10 -15.30 8.92
N THR A 159 -10.67 -15.40 7.65
CA THR A 159 -9.64 -14.52 7.09
C THR A 159 -10.06 -13.05 7.15
N THR A 160 -9.22 -12.23 7.76
CA THR A 160 -9.38 -10.78 7.90
C THR A 160 -8.43 -10.02 6.98
N TYR A 161 -7.22 -10.55 6.75
CA TYR A 161 -6.20 -9.93 5.91
C TYR A 161 -5.65 -10.96 4.92
N LEU A 162 -5.62 -10.61 3.65
CA LEU A 162 -4.97 -11.40 2.59
C LEU A 162 -3.83 -10.59 1.98
N TYR A 163 -2.64 -11.17 1.99
CA TYR A 163 -1.47 -10.65 1.28
C TYR A 163 -1.03 -11.70 0.26
N ALA A 164 -1.12 -11.39 -1.02
CA ALA A 164 -0.75 -12.29 -2.11
C ALA A 164 0.02 -11.52 -3.19
N ARG A 165 1.05 -10.79 -2.77
CA ARG A 165 1.87 -9.93 -3.64
C ARG A 165 2.86 -10.76 -4.44
N PHE A 166 3.33 -10.20 -5.55
CA PHE A 166 4.40 -10.80 -6.38
C PHE A 166 4.06 -12.23 -6.85
N ASN A 167 2.79 -12.49 -7.13
CA ASN A 167 2.33 -13.75 -7.68
C ASN A 167 2.03 -13.62 -9.18
N ARG A 168 1.43 -14.65 -9.75
CA ARG A 168 1.08 -14.73 -11.18
C ARG A 168 -0.44 -14.74 -11.39
N ILE A 169 -1.19 -14.17 -10.45
CA ILE A 169 -2.65 -14.20 -10.47
C ILE A 169 -3.14 -13.39 -11.67
N SER A 170 -3.95 -14.00 -12.53
CA SER A 170 -4.41 -13.38 -13.78
C SER A 170 -5.87 -12.91 -13.74
N ALA A 171 -6.65 -13.43 -12.79
CA ALA A 171 -8.09 -13.21 -12.72
C ALA A 171 -8.58 -13.23 -11.27
N ILE A 172 -9.57 -12.39 -10.96
CA ILE A 172 -10.30 -12.39 -9.69
C ILE A 172 -11.75 -12.80 -9.95
N ARG A 173 -12.20 -13.86 -9.30
CA ARG A 173 -13.58 -14.35 -9.43
C ARG A 173 -14.40 -14.05 -8.17
N ALA A 174 -15.71 -13.90 -8.34
CA ALA A 174 -16.63 -13.74 -7.20
C ALA A 174 -16.61 -14.97 -6.26
N SER A 175 -16.29 -16.16 -6.79
CA SER A 175 -16.11 -17.38 -5.99
C SER A 175 -14.94 -17.30 -5.01
N ASP A 176 -13.90 -16.52 -5.32
CA ASP A 176 -12.63 -16.52 -4.58
C ASP A 176 -12.80 -15.96 -3.16
N PHE A 177 -13.77 -15.07 -2.96
CA PHE A 177 -14.05 -14.43 -1.67
C PHE A 177 -15.43 -14.78 -1.09
N THR A 178 -16.09 -15.81 -1.63
CA THR A 178 -17.43 -16.19 -1.17
C THR A 178 -17.42 -16.57 0.32
N GLY A 179 -18.25 -15.90 1.12
CA GLY A 179 -18.43 -16.19 2.54
C GLY A 179 -17.43 -15.49 3.49
N LEU A 180 -16.45 -14.74 2.98
CA LEU A 180 -15.42 -14.06 3.78
C LEU A 180 -15.91 -12.74 4.39
N LYS A 181 -16.88 -12.82 5.29
CA LYS A 181 -17.55 -11.64 5.88
C LYS A 181 -16.64 -10.76 6.75
N LYS A 182 -15.52 -11.31 7.22
CA LYS A 182 -14.55 -10.63 8.10
C LYS A 182 -13.37 -10.02 7.34
N LEU A 183 -13.28 -10.23 6.03
CA LEU A 183 -12.18 -9.74 5.22
C LEU A 183 -12.19 -8.20 5.19
N LYS A 184 -11.11 -7.58 5.65
CA LYS A 184 -10.93 -6.14 5.75
C LYS A 184 -9.94 -5.59 4.74
N ARG A 185 -8.90 -6.38 4.40
CA ARG A 185 -7.84 -5.97 3.46
C ARG A 185 -7.50 -7.08 2.49
N ILE A 186 -7.34 -6.69 1.23
CA ILE A 186 -6.82 -7.52 0.16
C ILE A 186 -5.65 -6.78 -0.48
N ASP A 187 -4.48 -7.41 -0.49
CA ASP A 187 -3.28 -6.92 -1.17
C ASP A 187 -2.83 -7.91 -2.25
N LEU A 188 -2.95 -7.46 -3.50
CA LEU A 188 -2.65 -8.22 -4.72
C LEU A 188 -1.64 -7.45 -5.59
N THR A 189 -0.78 -6.64 -4.95
CA THR A 189 0.28 -5.86 -5.60
C THR A 189 1.15 -6.73 -6.52
N SER A 190 1.54 -6.18 -7.66
CA SER A 190 2.47 -6.80 -8.61
C SER A 190 2.07 -8.22 -9.00
N ASN A 191 0.88 -8.34 -9.58
CA ASN A 191 0.34 -9.57 -10.18
C ASN A 191 0.08 -9.36 -11.69
N PHE A 192 -0.57 -10.31 -12.36
CA PHE A 192 -0.93 -10.20 -13.77
C PHE A 192 -2.44 -10.06 -13.99
N ILE A 193 -3.15 -9.48 -13.02
CA ILE A 193 -4.61 -9.46 -13.01
C ILE A 193 -5.09 -8.57 -14.16
N SER A 194 -5.65 -9.20 -15.19
CA SER A 194 -6.21 -8.50 -16.36
C SER A 194 -7.73 -8.34 -16.28
N TRP A 195 -8.38 -9.16 -15.45
CA TRP A 195 -9.83 -9.22 -15.37
C TRP A 195 -10.30 -9.55 -13.95
N ALA A 196 -11.42 -8.95 -13.56
CA ALA A 196 -12.13 -9.25 -12.33
C ALA A 196 -13.63 -9.35 -12.64
N ASP A 197 -14.32 -10.31 -12.01
CA ASP A 197 -15.78 -10.35 -12.02
C ASP A 197 -16.36 -9.03 -11.49
N VAL A 198 -17.43 -8.54 -12.12
CA VAL A 198 -18.03 -7.24 -11.79
C VAL A 198 -18.46 -7.19 -10.32
N ASP A 199 -18.95 -8.29 -9.78
CA ASP A 199 -19.44 -8.42 -8.41
C ASP A 199 -18.43 -9.06 -7.44
N ALA A 200 -17.16 -9.20 -7.84
CA ALA A 200 -16.14 -9.94 -7.07
C ALA A 200 -16.02 -9.50 -5.60
N PHE A 201 -16.15 -8.19 -5.34
CA PHE A 201 -16.02 -7.61 -4.00
C PHE A 201 -17.34 -7.13 -3.40
N ARG A 202 -18.45 -7.24 -4.14
CA ARG A 202 -19.75 -6.67 -3.75
C ARG A 202 -20.30 -7.27 -2.45
N LEU A 203 -20.04 -8.56 -2.22
CA LEU A 203 -20.53 -9.32 -1.07
C LEU A 203 -19.56 -9.34 0.13
N LEU A 204 -18.62 -8.40 0.18
CA LEU A 204 -17.64 -8.26 1.27
C LEU A 204 -17.99 -7.04 2.16
N PRO A 205 -18.86 -7.20 3.17
CA PRO A 205 -19.41 -6.08 3.93
C PRO A 205 -18.39 -5.36 4.82
N SER A 206 -17.24 -5.99 5.09
CA SER A 206 -16.19 -5.47 5.98
C SER A 206 -14.95 -5.00 5.22
N LEU A 207 -14.94 -5.08 3.89
CA LEU A 207 -13.74 -4.76 3.11
C LEU A 207 -13.49 -3.26 3.13
N GLN A 208 -12.33 -2.86 3.64
CA GLN A 208 -11.94 -1.46 3.84
C GLN A 208 -10.78 -1.06 2.92
N GLU A 209 -9.87 -1.98 2.62
CA GLU A 209 -8.68 -1.70 1.83
C GLU A 209 -8.55 -2.69 0.67
N LEU A 210 -8.51 -2.16 -0.55
CA LEU A 210 -8.26 -2.92 -1.76
C LEU A 210 -7.02 -2.36 -2.46
N ILE A 211 -5.97 -3.17 -2.51
CA ILE A 211 -4.65 -2.80 -3.01
C ILE A 211 -4.33 -3.70 -4.21
N LEU A 212 -4.37 -3.10 -5.39
CA LEU A 212 -4.18 -3.70 -6.72
C LEU A 212 -3.12 -2.99 -7.58
N PRO A 213 -2.09 -2.30 -7.04
CA PRO A 213 -1.13 -1.62 -7.90
C PRO A 213 -0.31 -2.62 -8.71
N GLU A 214 0.23 -2.16 -9.84
CA GLU A 214 1.09 -2.95 -10.74
C GLU A 214 0.41 -4.22 -11.27
N ASN A 215 -0.79 -4.03 -11.83
CA ASN A 215 -1.55 -5.11 -12.46
C ASN A 215 -1.87 -4.74 -13.93
N ARG A 216 -2.81 -5.45 -14.56
CA ARG A 216 -3.17 -5.25 -15.98
C ARG A 216 -4.67 -5.00 -16.16
N LEU A 217 -5.33 -4.50 -15.12
CA LEU A 217 -6.77 -4.29 -15.12
C LEU A 217 -7.16 -3.30 -16.20
N THR A 218 -8.16 -3.67 -17.00
CA THR A 218 -8.78 -2.79 -18.01
C THR A 218 -10.14 -2.26 -17.55
N ALA A 219 -10.62 -2.70 -16.39
CA ALA A 219 -11.86 -2.24 -15.78
C ALA A 219 -11.79 -2.44 -14.26
N LEU A 220 -12.45 -1.56 -13.52
CA LEU A 220 -12.58 -1.66 -12.08
C LEU A 220 -13.90 -2.39 -11.74
N PRO A 221 -13.89 -3.43 -10.88
CA PRO A 221 -15.10 -4.09 -10.43
C PRO A 221 -15.91 -3.21 -9.45
N GLU A 222 -17.15 -3.61 -9.16
CA GLU A 222 -17.98 -2.91 -8.18
C GLU A 222 -17.37 -3.00 -6.77
N LEU A 223 -17.26 -1.85 -6.13
CA LEU A 223 -16.67 -1.74 -4.80
C LEU A 223 -17.75 -1.82 -3.72
N PRO A 224 -17.46 -2.47 -2.58
CA PRO A 224 -18.38 -2.48 -1.44
C PRO A 224 -18.43 -1.10 -0.77
N ARG A 225 -19.58 -0.76 -0.19
CA ARG A 225 -19.81 0.54 0.48
C ARG A 225 -18.90 0.78 1.69
N SER A 226 -18.29 -0.28 2.22
CA SER A 226 -17.37 -0.25 3.36
C SER A 226 -15.96 0.22 3.01
N ILE A 227 -15.65 0.39 1.72
CA ILE A 227 -14.30 0.70 1.26
C ILE A 227 -13.86 2.09 1.73
N ILE A 228 -12.63 2.15 2.27
CA ILE A 228 -11.97 3.36 2.79
C ILE A 228 -10.79 3.75 1.89
N ARG A 229 -10.03 2.76 1.41
CA ARG A 229 -8.88 2.96 0.53
C ARG A 229 -8.96 2.04 -0.69
N LEU A 230 -8.86 2.64 -1.86
CA LEU A 230 -8.61 1.95 -3.12
C LEU A 230 -7.29 2.42 -3.70
N ASP A 231 -6.39 1.47 -3.95
CA ASP A 231 -5.13 1.69 -4.65
C ASP A 231 -5.09 0.78 -5.88
N ALA A 232 -5.34 1.34 -7.07
CA ALA A 232 -5.27 0.62 -8.34
C ALA A 232 -4.34 1.36 -9.33
N ARG A 233 -3.24 1.91 -8.80
CA ARG A 233 -2.19 2.57 -9.59
C ARG A 233 -1.52 1.60 -10.56
N LEU A 234 -0.82 2.10 -11.57
CA LEU A 234 0.01 1.28 -12.47
C LEU A 234 -0.79 0.10 -13.08
N ASN A 235 -1.96 0.43 -13.62
CA ASN A 235 -2.84 -0.50 -14.31
C ASN A 235 -3.10 0.01 -15.74
N ARG A 236 -4.15 -0.49 -16.41
CA ARG A 236 -4.50 -0.10 -17.78
C ARG A 236 -5.96 0.30 -17.87
N ILE A 237 -6.48 0.95 -16.83
CA ILE A 237 -7.90 1.27 -16.71
C ILE A 237 -8.19 2.52 -17.55
N PRO A 238 -8.96 2.41 -18.65
CA PRO A 238 -9.49 3.56 -19.35
C PRO A 238 -10.72 4.11 -18.61
N SER A 239 -11.15 5.32 -18.95
CA SER A 239 -12.36 5.88 -18.36
C SER A 239 -13.62 5.03 -18.61
N THR A 240 -13.69 4.30 -19.73
CA THR A 240 -14.77 3.34 -20.04
C THR A 240 -14.74 2.08 -19.17
N GLY A 241 -13.61 1.81 -18.51
CA GLY A 241 -13.47 0.71 -17.56
C GLY A 241 -14.02 1.03 -16.17
N LEU A 242 -14.48 2.26 -15.93
CA LEU A 242 -15.15 2.67 -14.71
C LEU A 242 -16.67 2.70 -14.95
N GLN A 243 -17.42 2.12 -14.01
CA GLN A 243 -18.88 2.23 -14.05
C GLN A 243 -19.32 3.69 -13.89
N PRO A 244 -20.41 4.11 -14.57
CA PRO A 244 -21.00 5.43 -14.33
C PRO A 244 -21.33 5.59 -12.84
N GLU A 245 -20.94 6.72 -12.27
CA GLU A 245 -21.14 7.02 -10.84
C GLU A 245 -20.54 5.98 -9.86
N ALA A 246 -19.51 5.23 -10.27
CA ALA A 246 -18.90 4.15 -9.48
C ALA A 246 -18.56 4.51 -8.02
N PHE A 247 -18.19 5.77 -7.78
CA PHE A 247 -17.74 6.24 -6.45
C PHE A 247 -18.82 6.99 -5.66
N ARG A 248 -20.00 7.25 -6.23
CA ARG A 248 -21.05 8.10 -5.64
C ARG A 248 -21.50 7.65 -4.26
N ASP A 249 -21.73 6.34 -4.13
CA ASP A 249 -22.29 5.72 -2.93
C ASP A 249 -21.23 5.34 -1.88
N LEU A 250 -19.95 5.54 -2.17
CA LEU A 250 -18.82 5.12 -1.32
C LEU A 250 -18.51 6.17 -0.25
N LYS A 251 -19.46 6.35 0.67
CA LYS A 251 -19.44 7.40 1.71
C LYS A 251 -18.29 7.28 2.72
N GLN A 252 -17.58 6.16 2.73
CA GLN A 252 -16.42 5.92 3.60
C GLN A 252 -15.09 6.06 2.87
N LEU A 253 -15.10 6.19 1.54
CA LEU A 253 -13.90 6.26 0.72
C LEU A 253 -13.14 7.57 1.02
N GLN A 254 -11.89 7.44 1.41
CA GLN A 254 -11.00 8.54 1.78
C GLN A 254 -9.80 8.64 0.83
N PHE A 255 -9.29 7.50 0.35
CA PHE A 255 -8.10 7.44 -0.50
C PHE A 255 -8.45 6.75 -1.81
N LEU A 256 -8.36 7.48 -2.92
CA LEU A 256 -8.57 6.97 -4.26
C LEU A 256 -7.31 7.21 -5.10
N HIS A 257 -6.53 6.15 -5.31
CA HIS A 257 -5.31 6.22 -6.09
C HIS A 257 -5.48 5.43 -7.40
N LEU A 258 -5.46 6.16 -8.51
CA LEU A 258 -5.63 5.68 -9.88
C LEU A 258 -4.54 6.27 -10.80
N SER A 259 -3.37 6.60 -10.24
CA SER A 259 -2.24 7.09 -11.03
C SER A 259 -1.74 6.04 -12.01
N ASP A 260 -1.08 6.49 -13.08
CA ASP A 260 -0.45 5.60 -14.06
C ASP A 260 -1.46 4.60 -14.65
N ASN A 261 -2.58 5.14 -15.13
CA ASN A 261 -3.66 4.44 -15.82
C ASN A 261 -3.94 5.12 -17.18
N GLN A 262 -5.08 4.85 -17.79
CA GLN A 262 -5.46 5.35 -19.11
C GLN A 262 -6.73 6.21 -19.04
N LEU A 263 -6.95 6.91 -17.93
CA LEU A 263 -8.14 7.74 -17.73
C LEU A 263 -8.10 8.99 -18.61
N ASP A 264 -9.21 9.29 -19.27
CA ASP A 264 -9.35 10.42 -20.20
C ASP A 264 -10.04 11.64 -19.56
N HIS A 265 -10.73 11.41 -18.44
CA HIS A 265 -11.40 12.40 -17.61
C HIS A 265 -11.38 11.98 -16.14
N ILE A 266 -11.57 12.95 -15.25
CA ILE A 266 -11.70 12.71 -13.81
C ILE A 266 -13.03 11.98 -13.54
N PRO A 267 -13.04 10.85 -12.82
CA PRO A 267 -14.29 10.14 -12.52
C PRO A 267 -15.18 10.99 -11.61
N ALA A 268 -16.44 11.17 -12.01
CA ALA A 268 -17.44 11.94 -11.27
C ALA A 268 -18.76 11.17 -11.15
N PRO A 269 -19.54 11.38 -10.07
CA PRO A 269 -19.24 12.22 -8.91
C PRO A 269 -18.31 11.54 -7.90
N LEU A 270 -17.44 12.33 -7.26
CA LEU A 270 -16.56 11.88 -6.18
C LEU A 270 -17.25 12.00 -4.81
N PRO A 271 -17.04 11.06 -3.87
CA PRO A 271 -17.71 11.08 -2.57
C PRO A 271 -17.20 12.22 -1.67
N LYS A 272 -18.09 12.84 -0.89
CA LYS A 272 -17.76 13.97 0.01
C LYS A 272 -16.72 13.61 1.08
N SER A 273 -16.55 12.32 1.39
CA SER A 273 -15.56 11.78 2.35
C SER A 273 -14.12 11.76 1.84
N LEU A 274 -13.90 11.93 0.52
CA LEU A 274 -12.59 11.79 -0.09
C LEU A 274 -11.59 12.81 0.45
N ARG A 275 -10.39 12.34 0.76
CA ARG A 275 -9.28 13.13 1.31
C ARG A 275 -8.09 13.24 0.37
N SER A 276 -7.79 12.15 -0.32
CA SER A 276 -6.71 12.06 -1.30
C SER A 276 -7.23 11.51 -2.62
N LEU A 277 -6.90 12.20 -3.71
CA LEU A 277 -7.15 11.79 -5.08
C LEU A 277 -5.87 11.85 -5.90
N HIS A 278 -5.36 10.68 -6.27
CA HIS A 278 -4.16 10.56 -7.10
C HIS A 278 -4.54 10.08 -8.50
N LEU A 279 -4.35 10.95 -9.48
CA LEU A 279 -4.67 10.73 -10.89
C LEU A 279 -3.49 11.09 -11.81
N GLN A 280 -2.29 11.22 -11.26
CA GLN A 280 -1.10 11.57 -12.03
C GLN A 280 -0.81 10.53 -13.13
N ASN A 281 -0.15 10.97 -14.20
CA ASN A 281 0.24 10.12 -15.34
C ASN A 281 -0.94 9.34 -15.97
N ASN A 282 -2.03 10.05 -16.25
CA ASN A 282 -3.15 9.55 -17.05
C ASN A 282 -3.26 10.35 -18.36
N ASN A 283 -4.36 10.20 -19.09
CA ASN A 283 -4.68 10.94 -20.31
C ASN A 283 -5.79 11.98 -20.09
N ILE A 284 -5.92 12.53 -18.88
CA ILE A 284 -7.01 13.43 -18.51
C ILE A 284 -6.86 14.74 -19.27
N GLN A 285 -7.84 15.07 -20.11
CA GLN A 285 -7.82 16.29 -20.95
C GLN A 285 -8.80 17.35 -20.46
N THR A 286 -9.90 16.93 -19.84
CA THR A 286 -11.00 17.81 -19.45
C THR A 286 -11.51 17.47 -18.06
N MET A 287 -12.15 18.43 -17.42
CA MET A 287 -12.95 18.24 -16.21
C MET A 287 -14.21 19.09 -16.28
N HIS A 288 -15.24 18.71 -15.55
CA HIS A 288 -16.49 19.48 -15.46
C HIS A 288 -16.47 20.45 -14.27
N GLU A 289 -17.28 21.50 -14.30
CA GLU A 289 -17.32 22.52 -13.24
C GLU A 289 -17.80 21.98 -11.88
N ASP A 290 -18.54 20.87 -11.89
CA ASP A 290 -19.05 20.20 -10.68
C ASP A 290 -18.18 19.00 -10.24
N THR A 291 -16.97 18.85 -10.81
CA THR A 291 -16.09 17.70 -10.52
C THR A 291 -15.72 17.62 -9.04
N PHE A 292 -15.34 18.75 -8.43
CA PHE A 292 -15.01 18.81 -7.01
C PHE A 292 -15.96 19.67 -6.18
N CYS A 293 -16.60 20.65 -6.80
CA CYS A 293 -17.45 21.65 -6.17
C CYS A 293 -18.91 21.45 -6.55
N ASP A 294 -19.82 21.82 -5.65
CA ASP A 294 -21.24 21.86 -6.00
C ASP A 294 -21.51 23.14 -6.82
N SER A 295 -21.97 22.98 -8.06
CA SER A 295 -22.31 24.11 -8.92
C SER A 295 -23.50 24.93 -8.40
N GLN A 296 -24.29 24.37 -7.47
CA GLN A 296 -25.44 25.03 -6.86
C GLN A 296 -25.11 25.67 -5.50
N ASP A 297 -24.02 25.27 -4.85
CA ASP A 297 -23.63 25.77 -3.53
C ASP A 297 -22.14 26.14 -3.47
N HIS A 298 -21.85 27.37 -3.87
CA HIS A 298 -20.50 27.95 -3.81
C HIS A 298 -20.03 28.28 -2.39
N SER A 299 -20.91 28.15 -1.38
CA SER A 299 -20.52 28.36 0.03
C SER A 299 -19.90 27.11 0.66
N GLN A 300 -20.10 25.95 0.04
CA GLN A 300 -19.60 24.69 0.55
C GLN A 300 -18.09 24.54 0.27
N ILE A 301 -17.27 24.59 1.33
CA ILE A 301 -15.84 24.28 1.23
C ILE A 301 -15.60 22.80 1.49
N ARG A 302 -14.94 22.09 0.55
CA ARG A 302 -14.61 20.67 0.70
C ARG A 302 -13.32 20.48 1.48
N ARG A 303 -13.35 20.80 2.79
CA ARG A 303 -12.17 20.79 3.67
C ARG A 303 -11.46 19.45 3.76
N ALA A 304 -12.18 18.34 3.60
CA ALA A 304 -11.60 17.00 3.71
C ALA A 304 -10.65 16.67 2.55
N LEU A 305 -10.90 17.20 1.34
CA LEU A 305 -10.10 16.90 0.16
C LEU A 305 -8.90 17.84 0.10
N GLU A 306 -7.75 17.31 0.55
CA GLU A 306 -6.55 18.10 0.77
C GLU A 306 -5.45 17.82 -0.26
N ASP A 307 -5.40 16.60 -0.78
CA ASP A 307 -4.38 16.15 -1.72
C ASP A 307 -5.03 15.72 -3.04
N ILE A 308 -4.77 16.50 -4.10
CA ILE A 308 -5.22 16.20 -5.46
C ILE A 308 -4.02 16.29 -6.39
N ARG A 309 -3.70 15.17 -7.02
CA ARG A 309 -2.60 15.05 -7.98
C ARG A 309 -3.12 14.76 -9.37
N LEU A 310 -2.86 15.69 -10.29
CA LEU A 310 -3.20 15.64 -11.72
C LEU A 310 -1.95 15.86 -12.58
N ASP A 311 -0.76 15.87 -12.01
CA ASP A 311 0.50 15.99 -12.73
C ASP A 311 0.67 14.87 -13.78
N GLY A 312 1.39 15.15 -14.87
CA GLY A 312 1.55 14.17 -15.96
C GLY A 312 0.30 13.95 -16.84
N ASN A 313 -0.77 14.73 -16.66
CA ASN A 313 -1.92 14.75 -17.56
C ASN A 313 -1.86 15.93 -18.55
N PRO A 314 -2.50 15.82 -19.73
CA PRO A 314 -2.59 16.90 -20.72
C PRO A 314 -3.60 18.01 -20.35
N ILE A 315 -4.35 17.90 -19.26
CA ILE A 315 -5.30 18.92 -18.80
C ILE A 315 -4.60 20.24 -18.44
N ASN A 316 -5.17 21.35 -18.91
CA ASN A 316 -4.81 22.69 -18.45
C ASN A 316 -5.81 23.14 -17.38
N LEU A 317 -5.37 23.18 -16.13
CA LEU A 317 -6.21 23.51 -14.99
C LEU A 317 -6.72 24.96 -15.03
N SER A 318 -6.00 25.89 -15.66
CA SER A 318 -6.42 27.30 -15.76
C SER A 318 -7.69 27.52 -16.57
N LEU A 319 -8.10 26.52 -17.36
CA LEU A 319 -9.36 26.56 -18.11
C LEU A 319 -10.59 26.22 -17.24
N PHE A 320 -10.38 25.68 -16.03
CA PHE A 320 -11.46 25.15 -15.18
C PHE A 320 -11.43 25.69 -13.74
N PRO A 321 -11.27 27.01 -13.50
CA PRO A 321 -11.14 27.57 -12.15
C PRO A 321 -12.36 27.29 -11.25
N ASN A 322 -13.56 27.23 -11.84
CA ASN A 322 -14.80 26.95 -11.10
C ASN A 322 -14.83 25.54 -10.50
N ALA A 323 -14.14 24.59 -11.14
CA ALA A 323 -14.15 23.19 -10.73
C ALA A 323 -13.50 22.94 -9.37
N TYR A 324 -12.59 23.82 -8.92
CA TYR A 324 -11.79 23.64 -7.72
C TYR A 324 -11.80 24.84 -6.75
N PHE A 325 -12.67 25.84 -6.95
CA PHE A 325 -12.74 27.04 -6.11
C PHE A 325 -13.14 26.75 -4.66
N CYS A 326 -13.92 25.69 -4.43
CA CYS A 326 -14.35 25.24 -3.11
C CYS A 326 -13.27 24.48 -2.32
N LEU A 327 -12.10 24.24 -2.90
CA LEU A 327 -11.05 23.43 -2.29
C LEU A 327 -10.14 24.27 -1.39
N PRO A 328 -9.65 23.70 -0.27
CA PRO A 328 -8.72 24.41 0.61
C PRO A 328 -7.31 24.56 0.01
N ARG A 329 -6.96 23.73 -0.98
CA ARG A 329 -5.67 23.67 -1.66
C ARG A 329 -5.91 23.51 -3.17
N LEU A 330 -5.06 24.13 -3.99
CA LEU A 330 -5.11 23.93 -5.43
C LEU A 330 -4.65 22.52 -5.80
N PRO A 331 -5.24 21.89 -6.84
CA PRO A 331 -4.72 20.64 -7.38
C PRO A 331 -3.29 20.79 -7.90
N THR A 332 -2.47 19.77 -7.70
CA THR A 332 -1.13 19.70 -8.30
C THR A 332 -1.27 19.30 -9.77
N GLY A 333 -0.79 20.13 -10.69
CA GLY A 333 -0.87 19.86 -12.13
C GLY A 333 -0.40 21.03 -12.97
N ARG A 334 -0.68 20.97 -14.29
CA ARG A 334 -0.29 22.02 -15.23
C ARG A 334 -1.36 23.10 -15.33
N PHE A 335 -0.93 24.36 -15.26
CA PHE A 335 -1.79 25.55 -15.36
C PHE A 335 -1.50 26.39 -16.61
N PHE A 336 -0.62 25.91 -17.50
CA PHE A 336 -0.14 26.66 -18.67
C PHE A 336 0.00 25.75 -19.89
#